data_AF-A0A0L7L013-F1
#
_entry.id   AF-A0A0L7L013-F1
#
_cell.length_a   1.000
_cell.length_b   1.000
_cell.length_c   1.000
_cell.angle_alpha   90.00
_cell.angle_beta   90.00
_cell.angle_gamma   90.00
#
_symmetry.space_group_name_H-M   'P 1'
#
loop_
_entity.id
_entity.type
_entity.pdbx_description
1 polymer ?
#
loop_
_entity_poly.entity_id
_entity_poly.type
_entity_poly.pdbx_seq_one_letter_code
_entity_poly.pdbx_strand_id
1 'polypeptide(L)'
;MVLKLYGVSDGPPSLSVRQALTRLEVPFKLVNVDFGAGDHMTEEYAQMNPQKEIPVLDDEGFFLGESNAILQYVCDKFKPGNTLYPQDPKTR
;
A
#
# COMPACT_ATOMS: atom_id res chain seq x y z
N MET A 1 8.42 4.16 13.49
CA MET A 1 7.64 5.28 12.92
C MET A 1 6.37 4.70 12.30
N VAL A 2 5.39 5.52 11.87
CA VAL A 2 4.08 5.00 11.41
C VAL A 2 4.10 4.78 9.90
N LEU A 3 3.76 3.55 9.46
CA LEU A 3 3.52 3.16 8.07
C LEU A 3 2.60 4.17 7.37
N LYS A 4 2.92 4.62 6.16
CA LYS A 4 2.03 5.52 5.40
C LYS A 4 1.52 4.85 4.13
N LEU A 5 0.25 5.07 3.84
CA LEU A 5 -0.38 4.69 2.59
C LEU A 5 -0.84 5.96 1.86
N TYR A 6 -0.22 6.26 0.73
CA TYR A 6 -0.71 7.27 -0.19
C TYR A 6 -1.78 6.63 -1.07
N GLY A 7 -3.01 7.10 -0.95
CA GLY A 7 -4.17 6.49 -1.60
C GLY A 7 -5.17 7.53 -2.10
N VAL A 8 -6.12 7.06 -2.90
CA VAL A 8 -7.27 7.86 -3.36
C VAL A 8 -8.56 7.23 -2.82
N SER A 9 -9.59 8.04 -2.61
CA SER A 9 -10.81 7.64 -1.89
C SER A 9 -11.67 6.63 -2.63
N ASP A 10 -11.63 6.62 -3.96
CA ASP A 10 -12.52 5.90 -4.87
C ASP A 10 -11.79 4.87 -5.75
N GLY A 11 -10.47 4.73 -5.61
CA GLY A 11 -9.65 3.80 -6.37
C GLY A 11 -9.67 2.39 -5.79
N PRO A 12 -10.13 1.35 -6.51
CA PRO A 12 -10.18 -0.03 -6.01
C PRO A 12 -8.83 -0.55 -5.46
N PRO A 13 -7.67 -0.29 -6.09
CA PRO A 13 -6.38 -0.69 -5.54
C PRO A 13 -6.07 -0.09 -4.16
N SER A 14 -6.44 1.19 -3.94
CA SER A 14 -6.28 1.86 -2.64
C SER A 14 -7.21 1.25 -1.58
N LEU A 15 -8.45 0.92 -1.98
CA LEU A 15 -9.43 0.29 -1.08
C LEU A 15 -8.97 -1.10 -0.63
N SER A 16 -8.46 -1.94 -1.55
CA SER A 16 -7.96 -3.28 -1.23
C SER A 16 -6.83 -3.24 -0.20
N VAL A 17 -5.85 -2.34 -0.37
CA VAL A 17 -4.74 -2.20 0.59
C VAL A 17 -5.25 -1.72 1.96
N ARG A 18 -6.17 -0.75 1.99
CA ARG A 18 -6.78 -0.27 3.25
C ARG A 18 -7.53 -1.38 3.98
N GLN A 19 -8.28 -2.20 3.25
CA GLN A 19 -9.01 -3.34 3.82
C GLN A 19 -8.04 -4.36 4.43
N ALA A 20 -6.96 -4.70 3.73
CA ALA A 20 -5.96 -5.64 4.24
C ALA A 20 -5.25 -5.10 5.48
N LEU A 21 -4.76 -3.86 5.45
CA LEU A 21 -4.12 -3.23 6.62
C LEU A 21 -5.06 -3.20 7.84
N THR A 22 -6.34 -2.87 7.63
CA THR A 22 -7.36 -2.88 8.68
C THR A 22 -7.60 -4.30 9.20
N ARG A 23 -7.76 -5.28 8.31
CA ARG A 23 -8.01 -6.70 8.67
C ARG A 23 -6.85 -7.33 9.43
N LEU A 24 -5.63 -6.91 9.11
CA LEU A 24 -4.40 -7.32 9.77
C LEU A 24 -4.07 -6.46 10.99
N GLU A 25 -4.91 -5.49 11.35
CA GLU A 25 -4.69 -4.58 12.49
C GLU A 25 -3.31 -3.89 12.44
N VAL A 26 -2.84 -3.55 11.25
CA VAL A 26 -1.58 -2.85 11.03
C VAL A 26 -1.87 -1.34 11.10
N PRO A 27 -1.36 -0.61 12.09
CA PRO A 27 -1.57 0.83 12.18
C PRO A 27 -0.88 1.54 11.01
N PHE A 28 -1.61 2.43 10.33
CA PHE A 28 -1.07 3.21 9.24
C PHE A 28 -1.68 4.62 9.21
N LYS A 29 -0.93 5.56 8.64
CA LYS A 29 -1.41 6.89 8.29
C LYS A 29 -1.89 6.86 6.83
N LEU A 30 -3.16 7.14 6.61
CA LEU A 30 -3.68 7.41 5.27
C LEU A 30 -3.28 8.83 4.84
N VAL A 31 -2.66 8.95 3.67
CA VAL A 31 -2.42 10.21 2.98
C VAL A 31 -3.31 10.22 1.74
N ASN A 32 -4.33 11.08 1.73
CA ASN A 32 -5.18 11.23 0.55
C ASN A 32 -4.41 12.03 -0.49
N VAL A 33 -4.15 11.41 -1.64
CA VAL A 33 -3.56 12.06 -2.80
C VAL A 33 -4.65 12.81 -3.54
N ASP A 34 -4.47 14.11 -3.81
CA ASP A 34 -5.42 14.85 -4.63
C ASP A 34 -5.23 14.48 -6.10
N PHE A 35 -6.09 13.58 -6.57
CA PHE A 35 -6.08 13.16 -7.97
C PHE A 35 -6.47 14.30 -8.92
N GLY A 36 -7.40 15.17 -8.52
CA GLY A 36 -7.89 16.28 -9.33
C GLY A 36 -6.86 17.39 -9.50
N ALA A 37 -6.06 17.65 -8.46
CA ALA A 37 -4.93 18.57 -8.52
C ALA A 37 -3.70 17.99 -9.22
N GLY A 38 -3.66 16.67 -9.43
CA GLY A 38 -2.54 15.98 -10.09
C GLY A 38 -1.35 15.69 -9.17
N ASP A 39 -1.56 15.56 -7.86
CA ASP A 39 -0.48 15.33 -6.88
C ASP A 39 0.40 14.10 -7.21
N HIS A 40 -0.22 13.05 -7.77
CA HIS A 40 0.46 11.84 -8.24
C HIS A 40 1.40 12.06 -9.43
N MET A 41 1.26 13.18 -10.14
CA MET A 41 2.07 13.53 -11.31
C MET A 41 3.30 14.38 -10.96
N THR A 42 3.44 14.83 -9.72
CA THR A 42 4.58 15.64 -9.26
C THR A 42 5.90 14.88 -9.30
N GLU A 43 7.03 15.61 -9.27
CA GLU A 43 8.35 15.00 -9.17
C GLU A 43 8.57 14.37 -7.79
N GLU A 44 8.04 15.01 -6.75
CA GLU A 44 8.07 14.54 -5.36
C GLU A 44 7.35 13.19 -5.22
N TYR A 45 6.19 13.02 -5.85
CA TYR A 45 5.49 11.73 -5.86
C TYR A 45 6.27 10.66 -6.65
N ALA A 46 6.91 11.05 -7.76
CA ALA A 46 7.71 10.13 -8.56
C ALA A 46 8.96 9.61 -7.84
N GLN A 47 9.48 10.32 -6.83
CA GLN A 47 10.53 9.81 -5.95
C GLN A 47 10.06 8.59 -5.12
N MET A 48 8.76 8.49 -4.86
CA MET A 48 8.15 7.33 -4.18
C MET A 48 7.68 6.26 -5.18
N ASN A 49 7.00 6.67 -6.26
CA ASN A 49 6.53 5.76 -7.30
C ASN A 49 6.76 6.36 -8.71
N PRO A 50 7.80 5.93 -9.45
CA PRO A 50 8.09 6.47 -10.78
C PRO A 50 7.00 6.17 -11.82
N GLN A 51 6.12 5.19 -11.58
CA GLN A 51 4.95 4.93 -12.43
C GLN A 51 3.87 6.01 -12.32
N LYS A 52 3.94 6.88 -11.29
CA LYS A 52 2.95 7.94 -11.01
C LYS A 52 1.53 7.40 -10.79
N GLU A 53 1.43 6.17 -10.29
CA GLU A 53 0.17 5.48 -9.98
C GLU A 53 -0.11 5.45 -8.46
N ILE A 54 -1.37 5.23 -8.11
CA ILE A 54 -1.88 5.20 -6.73
C ILE A 54 -2.50 3.81 -6.47
N PRO A 55 -2.20 3.11 -5.35
CA PRO A 55 -1.48 3.58 -4.17
C PRO A 55 0.03 3.37 -4.19
N VAL A 56 0.74 4.04 -3.27
CA VAL A 56 2.12 3.74 -2.87
C VAL A 56 2.23 3.63 -1.34
N LEU A 57 2.98 2.65 -0.87
CA LEU A 57 3.29 2.43 0.54
C LEU A 57 4.65 3.07 0.87
N ASP A 58 4.74 3.78 2.00
CA ASP A 58 5.99 4.24 2.60
C ASP A 58 6.15 3.55 3.97
N ASP A 59 7.08 2.61 4.01
CA ASP A 59 7.47 1.88 5.20
C ASP A 59 8.88 2.29 5.64
N GLU A 60 8.96 3.39 6.38
CA GLU A 60 10.21 3.96 6.90
C GLU A 60 11.23 4.28 5.79
N GLY A 61 10.75 4.86 4.68
CA GLY A 61 11.58 5.20 3.52
C GLY A 61 11.73 4.06 2.50
N PHE A 62 11.21 2.87 2.79
CA PHE A 62 10.99 1.85 1.77
C PHE A 62 9.69 2.16 1.02
N PHE A 63 9.81 2.57 -0.25
CA PHE A 63 8.68 2.84 -1.13
C PHE A 63 8.30 1.62 -1.95
N LEU A 64 7.02 1.26 -1.94
CA LEU A 64 6.47 0.15 -2.68
C LEU A 64 5.18 0.56 -3.41
N GLY A 65 5.24 0.62 -4.74
CA GLY A 65 4.07 0.70 -5.62
C GLY A 65 3.43 -0.67 -5.83
N GLU A 66 2.52 -0.78 -6.80
CA GLU A 66 1.78 -2.02 -7.13
C GLU A 66 0.95 -2.59 -5.97
N SER A 67 -0.37 -2.37 -6.00
CA SER A 67 -1.25 -2.78 -4.90
C SER A 67 -1.17 -4.27 -4.52
N ASN A 68 -1.02 -5.18 -5.49
CA ASN A 68 -0.86 -6.60 -5.20
C ASN A 68 0.46 -6.90 -4.47
N ALA A 69 1.55 -6.23 -4.82
CA ALA A 69 2.82 -6.36 -4.13
C ALA A 69 2.73 -5.81 -2.71
N ILE A 70 2.05 -4.67 -2.53
CA ILE A 70 1.77 -4.11 -1.19
C ILE A 70 0.98 -5.10 -0.34
N LEU A 71 -0.07 -5.73 -0.88
CA LEU A 71 -0.88 -6.73 -0.16
C LEU A 71 -0.05 -7.93 0.31
N GLN A 72 0.83 -8.45 -0.54
CA GLN A 72 1.73 -9.55 -0.19
C GLN A 72 2.73 -9.12 0.88
N TYR A 73 3.34 -7.95 0.70
CA TYR A 73 4.31 -7.38 1.62
C TYR A 73 3.76 -7.18 3.03
N VAL A 74 2.57 -6.60 3.18
CA VAL A 74 2.00 -6.34 4.52
C VAL A 74 1.68 -7.65 5.26
N CYS A 75 1.24 -8.67 4.53
CA CYS A 75 1.04 -10.01 5.08
C CYS A 75 2.35 -10.64 5.54
N ASP A 76 3.37 -10.66 4.68
CA ASP A 76 4.65 -11.32 4.97
C ASP A 76 5.44 -10.58 6.07
N LYS A 77 5.43 -9.23 6.10
CA LYS A 77 6.19 -8.42 7.07
C LYS A 77 5.51 -8.33 8.44
N PHE A 78 4.22 -8.00 8.49
CA PHE A 78 3.58 -7.65 9.76
C PHE A 78 2.81 -8.80 10.39
N LYS A 79 2.35 -9.79 9.61
CA LYS A 79 1.57 -10.93 10.09
C LYS A 79 1.98 -12.24 9.40
N PRO A 80 3.25 -12.66 9.43
CA PRO A 80 3.67 -13.92 8.82
C PRO A 80 2.87 -15.10 9.40
N GLY A 81 2.45 -16.02 8.53
CA GLY A 81 1.64 -17.18 8.91
C GLY A 81 0.14 -16.90 9.06
N ASN A 82 -0.33 -15.71 8.68
CA ASN A 82 -1.77 -15.41 8.64
C ASN A 82 -2.49 -16.21 7.54
N THR A 83 -3.81 -16.39 7.69
CA THR A 83 -4.64 -17.14 6.73
C THR A 83 -5.02 -16.34 5.48
N LEU A 84 -4.85 -15.01 5.49
CA LEU A 84 -5.14 -14.13 4.35
C LEU A 84 -4.09 -14.30 3.24
N TYR A 85 -2.85 -14.66 3.59
CA TYR A 85 -1.79 -15.00 2.65
C TYR A 85 -0.99 -16.22 3.12
N PRO A 86 -1.45 -17.44 2.78
CA PRO A 86 -0.83 -18.68 3.21
C PRO A 86 0.64 -18.80 2.78
N GLN A 87 1.43 -19.60 3.52
CA GLN A 87 2.84 -19.86 3.21
C GLN A 87 3.06 -21.15 2.42
N ASP A 88 2.07 -22.04 2.38
CA ASP A 88 2.12 -23.24 1.55
C ASP A 88 2.18 -22.85 0.06
N PRO A 89 3.19 -23.29 -0.72
CA PRO A 89 3.38 -22.85 -2.10
C PRO A 89 2.22 -23.15 -3.05
N LYS A 90 1.41 -24.17 -2.76
CA LYS A 90 0.26 -24.52 -3.60
C LYS A 90 -0.96 -23.63 -3.31
N THR A 91 -1.10 -23.20 -2.07
CA THR A 91 -2.23 -22.39 -1.61
C THR A 91 -1.96 -20.88 -1.72
N ARG A 92 -0.69 -20.48 -1.68
CA ARG A 92 -0.21 -19.11 -1.93
C ARG A 92 -0.38 -18.73 -3.39
#